data_AF-A0A444WNN3-F1
#
_entry.id   AF-A0A444WNN3-F1
#
_cell.length_a   1.000
_cell.length_b   1.000
_cell.length_c   1.000
_cell.angle_alpha   90.00
_cell.angle_beta   90.00
_cell.angle_gamma   90.00
#
_symmetry.space_group_name_H-M   'P 1'
#
loop_
_entity.id
_entity.type
_entity.pdbx_description
1 polymer ?
#
loop_
_entity_poly.entity_id
_entity_poly.type
_entity_poly.pdbx_seq_one_letter_code
_entity_poly.pdbx_strand_id
1 'polypeptide(L)'
;MSDPHDEFKGKNVLIERKKSKDPSEITSKYSMSIETYKDILGECRRKLFEVRSRRARPHLDDKVIVSWNGLAISSFSRASKILLGEVEGTKFYFPVVGTEPKEYMQIAEKAALFIKKELHNAETQRLNHSFRNSPSKAPGFLDDYAFLISGLLDLYEFGGGINWLQWAIELQGTQDALFLDGDGGGYFNNTCRWIFQFFSV
;
A
#
# COMPACT_ATOMS: atom_id res chain seq x y z
N MET A 1 18.12 -20.81 -7.02
CA MET A 1 17.01 -20.17 -7.76
C MET A 1 16.52 -21.23 -8.73
N SER A 2 15.28 -21.71 -8.58
CA SER A 2 14.70 -22.71 -9.47
C SER A 2 14.16 -21.99 -10.72
N ASP A 3 14.61 -22.40 -11.90
CA ASP A 3 14.14 -21.92 -13.20
C ASP A 3 13.43 -23.08 -13.92
N PRO A 4 12.21 -23.46 -13.48
CA PRO A 4 11.53 -24.65 -13.95
C PRO A 4 11.13 -24.60 -15.43
N HIS A 5 11.24 -23.42 -16.07
CA HIS A 5 10.89 -23.20 -17.47
C HIS A 5 12.10 -22.84 -18.35
N ASP A 6 13.34 -22.94 -17.83
CA ASP A 6 14.58 -22.58 -18.53
C ASP A 6 14.58 -21.14 -19.10
N GLU A 7 13.78 -20.24 -18.53
CA GLU A 7 13.58 -18.87 -19.03
C GLU A 7 14.83 -17.99 -18.89
N PHE A 8 15.72 -18.33 -17.96
CA PHE A 8 16.92 -17.55 -17.64
C PHE A 8 18.19 -18.13 -18.28
N LYS A 9 18.11 -19.25 -18.99
CA LYS A 9 19.27 -19.88 -19.62
C LYS A 9 19.86 -18.98 -20.71
N GLY A 10 21.14 -18.63 -20.55
CA GLY A 10 21.84 -17.71 -21.47
C GLY A 10 21.37 -16.25 -21.37
N LYS A 11 20.51 -15.90 -20.40
CA LYS A 11 20.11 -14.52 -20.12
C LYS A 11 20.99 -13.94 -19.01
N ASN A 12 21.41 -12.70 -19.18
CA ASN A 12 22.12 -11.96 -18.14
C ASN A 12 21.14 -11.01 -17.44
N VAL A 13 21.09 -11.05 -16.11
CA VAL A 13 20.36 -10.05 -15.32
C VAL A 13 21.32 -8.90 -15.09
N LEU A 14 21.06 -7.75 -15.72
CA LEU A 14 21.84 -6.54 -15.47
C LEU A 14 21.66 -6.13 -14.00
N ILE A 15 22.77 -6.12 -13.27
CA ILE A 15 22.84 -5.76 -11.86
C ILE A 15 23.95 -4.74 -11.62
N GLU A 16 23.71 -3.83 -10.68
CA GLU A 16 24.73 -2.94 -10.15
C GLU A 16 25.58 -3.74 -9.14
N ARG A 17 26.78 -4.17 -9.56
CA ARG A 17 27.70 -4.89 -8.67
C ARG A 17 28.49 -3.91 -7.81
N LYS A 18 28.03 -3.68 -6.58
CA LYS A 18 28.71 -2.88 -5.55
C LYS A 18 28.86 -3.66 -4.24
N LYS A 19 29.94 -3.40 -3.50
CA LYS A 19 30.15 -4.04 -2.18
C LYS A 19 29.46 -3.24 -1.06
N SER A 20 29.33 -1.93 -1.24
CA SER A 20 28.63 -1.05 -0.31
C SER A 20 27.59 -0.19 -1.04
N LYS A 21 26.70 0.49 -0.28
CA LYS A 21 25.76 1.47 -0.85
C LYS A 21 26.44 2.80 -1.23
N ASP A 22 27.70 2.98 -0.85
CA ASP A 22 28.46 4.21 -1.09
C ASP A 22 28.91 4.30 -2.56
N PRO A 23 28.48 5.34 -3.31
CA PRO A 23 28.93 5.57 -4.68
C PRO A 23 30.45 5.74 -4.80
N SER A 24 31.13 6.16 -3.72
CA SER A 24 32.57 6.44 -3.71
C SER A 24 33.43 5.25 -4.14
N GLU A 25 33.00 4.02 -3.84
CA GLU A 25 33.73 2.80 -4.23
C GLU A 25 33.85 2.68 -5.76
N ILE A 26 32.73 2.89 -6.47
CA ILE A 26 32.67 2.74 -7.93
C ILE A 26 33.38 3.92 -8.58
N THR A 27 33.14 5.14 -8.08
CA THR A 27 33.74 6.35 -8.64
C THR A 27 35.25 6.36 -8.50
N SER A 28 35.79 5.87 -7.36
CA SER A 28 37.23 5.69 -7.17
C SER A 28 37.79 4.59 -8.08
N LYS A 29 37.08 3.48 -8.24
CA LYS A 29 37.54 2.36 -9.09
C LYS A 29 37.66 2.75 -10.57
N TYR A 30 36.74 3.58 -11.06
CA TYR A 30 36.68 3.98 -12.47
C TYR A 30 37.12 5.42 -12.72
N SER A 31 37.70 6.08 -11.71
CA SER A 31 38.19 7.46 -11.78
C SER A 31 37.18 8.44 -12.39
N MET A 32 35.93 8.39 -11.94
CA MET A 32 34.83 9.25 -12.41
C MET A 32 34.21 10.02 -11.24
N SER A 33 33.43 11.06 -11.50
CA SER A 33 32.66 11.74 -10.44
C SER A 33 31.40 10.96 -10.06
N ILE A 34 30.84 11.28 -8.88
CA ILE A 34 29.56 10.70 -8.41
C ILE A 34 28.43 11.08 -9.36
N GLU A 35 28.46 12.30 -9.88
CA GLU A 35 27.48 12.82 -10.83
C GLU A 35 27.51 12.01 -12.13
N THR A 36 28.69 11.84 -12.74
CA THR A 36 28.85 11.04 -13.97
C THR A 36 28.41 9.59 -13.75
N TYR A 37 28.73 9.00 -12.59
CA TYR A 37 28.28 7.66 -12.26
C TYR A 37 26.75 7.56 -12.18
N LYS A 38 26.09 8.52 -11.51
CA LYS A 38 24.63 8.58 -11.41
C LYS A 38 23.96 8.78 -12.78
N ASP A 39 24.54 9.60 -13.65
CA ASP A 39 24.04 9.83 -15.01
C ASP A 39 24.06 8.54 -15.84
N ILE A 40 25.20 7.83 -15.83
CA ILE A 40 25.34 6.55 -16.52
C ILE A 40 24.31 5.54 -15.98
N LEU A 41 24.16 5.46 -14.65
CA LEU A 41 23.19 4.55 -14.03
C LEU A 41 21.75 4.91 -14.41
N GLY A 42 21.43 6.20 -14.48
CA GLY A 42 20.14 6.72 -14.93
C GLY A 42 19.84 6.30 -16.38
N GLU A 43 20.81 6.45 -17.29
CA GLU A 43 20.70 5.99 -18.68
C GLU A 43 20.49 4.47 -18.79
N CYS A 44 21.27 3.68 -18.04
CA CYS A 44 21.10 2.23 -17.99
C CYS A 44 19.71 1.84 -17.52
N ARG A 45 19.18 2.49 -16.46
CA ARG A 45 17.83 2.26 -15.93
C ARG A 45 16.75 2.64 -16.94
N ARG A 46 16.89 3.75 -17.67
CA ARG A 46 15.97 4.14 -18.75
C ARG A 46 15.91 3.08 -19.85
N LYS A 47 17.05 2.67 -20.39
CA LYS A 47 17.13 1.63 -21.44
C LYS A 47 16.51 0.31 -20.98
N LEU A 48 16.79 -0.10 -19.73
CA LEU A 48 16.17 -1.28 -19.12
C LEU A 48 14.65 -1.14 -19.01
N PHE A 49 14.15 0.02 -18.57
CA PHE A 49 12.74 0.30 -18.45
C PHE A 49 12.02 0.25 -19.81
N GLU A 50 12.58 0.86 -20.85
CA GLU A 50 12.02 0.83 -22.21
C GLU A 50 11.87 -0.60 -22.74
N VAL A 51 12.91 -1.43 -22.57
CA VAL A 51 12.86 -2.84 -22.98
C VAL A 51 11.84 -3.63 -22.15
N ARG A 52 11.79 -3.42 -20.83
CA ARG A 52 10.82 -4.08 -19.93
C ARG A 52 9.38 -3.68 -20.24
N SER A 53 9.16 -2.44 -20.67
CA SER A 53 7.83 -1.90 -20.98
C SER A 53 7.19 -2.55 -22.20
N ARG A 54 7.99 -3.22 -23.06
CA ARG A 54 7.50 -3.99 -24.23
C ARG A 54 7.03 -5.39 -23.88
N ARG A 55 7.29 -5.89 -22.66
CA ARG A 55 6.84 -7.23 -22.25
C ARG A 55 5.34 -7.20 -22.04
N ALA A 56 4.66 -8.29 -22.40
CA ALA A 56 3.27 -8.49 -22.02
C ALA A 56 3.18 -8.34 -20.49
N ARG A 57 2.36 -7.39 -20.02
CA ARG A 57 2.19 -7.18 -18.58
C ARG A 57 1.52 -8.43 -18.01
N PRO A 58 1.99 -8.95 -16.86
CA PRO A 58 1.25 -9.98 -16.15
C PRO A 58 -0.19 -9.52 -15.92
N HIS A 59 -1.13 -10.45 -15.85
CA HIS A 59 -2.49 -10.14 -15.43
C HIS A 59 -2.44 -9.43 -14.07
N LEU A 60 -3.17 -8.33 -13.97
CA LEU A 60 -3.33 -7.59 -12.74
C LEU A 60 -4.50 -8.21 -11.97
N ASP A 61 -4.28 -8.56 -10.69
CA ASP A 61 -5.42 -8.74 -9.80
C ASP A 61 -6.01 -7.34 -9.53
N ASP A 62 -7.23 -7.13 -9.99
CA ASP A 62 -7.95 -5.86 -9.93
C ASP A 62 -8.82 -5.73 -8.67
N LYS A 63 -8.66 -6.68 -7.73
CA LYS A 63 -9.38 -6.68 -6.46
C LYS A 63 -8.87 -5.56 -5.54
N VAL A 64 -9.80 -4.76 -5.03
CA VAL A 64 -9.56 -3.78 -3.98
C VAL A 64 -9.93 -4.40 -2.65
N ILE A 65 -8.97 -4.59 -1.74
CA ILE A 65 -9.20 -5.12 -0.39
C ILE A 65 -9.11 -3.97 0.62
N VAL A 66 -10.10 -3.85 1.52
CA VAL A 66 -10.20 -2.72 2.45
C VAL A 66 -8.96 -2.59 3.33
N SER A 67 -8.57 -3.65 4.03
CA SER A 67 -7.39 -3.69 4.89
C SER A 67 -6.10 -3.22 4.17
N TRP A 68 -5.83 -3.74 2.97
CA TRP A 68 -4.65 -3.36 2.20
C TRP A 68 -4.69 -1.90 1.74
N ASN A 69 -5.88 -1.41 1.38
CA ASN A 69 -6.02 0.00 1.03
C ASN A 69 -5.92 0.91 2.25
N GLY A 70 -6.33 0.48 3.44
CA GLY A 70 -6.06 1.20 4.70
C GLY A 70 -4.57 1.44 4.91
N LEU A 71 -3.73 0.41 4.71
CA LEU A 71 -2.27 0.53 4.76
C LEU A 71 -1.71 1.47 3.68
N ALA A 72 -2.25 1.39 2.45
CA ALA A 72 -1.86 2.27 1.36
C ALA A 72 -2.22 3.73 1.65
N ILE A 73 -3.43 3.99 2.16
CA ILE A 73 -3.93 5.31 2.57
C ILE A 73 -3.00 5.91 3.63
N SER A 74 -2.69 5.17 4.69
CA SER A 74 -1.71 5.57 5.72
C SER A 74 -0.36 5.95 5.08
N SER A 75 0.18 5.07 4.24
CA SER A 75 1.49 5.27 3.61
C SER A 75 1.53 6.53 2.74
N PHE A 76 0.51 6.75 1.92
CA PHE A 76 0.41 7.93 1.07
C PHE A 76 0.19 9.22 1.86
N SER A 77 -0.61 9.17 2.92
CA SER A 77 -0.83 10.31 3.81
C SER A 77 0.48 10.77 4.44
N ARG A 78 1.27 9.82 4.98
CA ARG A 78 2.60 10.08 5.55
C ARG A 78 3.60 10.59 4.51
N ALA A 79 3.65 9.92 3.36
CA ALA A 79 4.54 10.29 2.25
C ALA A 79 4.28 11.73 1.77
N SER A 80 3.04 12.19 1.78
CA SER A 80 2.66 13.55 1.36
C SER A 80 3.34 14.68 2.15
N LYS A 81 3.79 14.40 3.38
CA LYS A 81 4.53 15.37 4.22
C LYS A 81 6.01 15.06 4.29
N ILE A 82 6.38 13.80 4.50
CA ILE A 82 7.78 13.40 4.63
C ILE A 82 8.58 13.77 3.37
N LEU A 83 7.98 13.55 2.19
CA LEU A 83 8.66 13.77 0.91
C LEU A 83 8.73 15.23 0.46
N LEU A 84 8.06 16.16 1.18
CA LEU A 84 8.22 17.60 0.91
C LEU A 84 9.62 18.11 1.26
N GLY A 85 10.27 17.48 2.25
CA GLY A 85 11.60 17.85 2.73
C GLY A 85 12.74 17.02 2.14
N GLU A 86 12.45 16.13 1.19
CA GLU A 86 13.49 15.28 0.61
C GLU A 86 14.46 16.08 -0.27
N VAL A 87 15.76 15.84 -0.05
CA VAL A 87 16.84 16.47 -0.82
C VAL A 87 16.77 15.96 -2.25
N GLU A 88 16.97 16.82 -3.25
CA GLU A 88 16.84 16.49 -4.68
C GLU A 88 17.62 15.24 -5.12
N GLY A 89 18.72 14.90 -4.42
CA GLY A 89 19.51 13.68 -4.64
C GLY A 89 18.85 12.35 -4.20
N THR A 90 17.83 12.36 -3.33
CA THR A 90 17.08 11.14 -2.91
C THR A 90 15.93 10.81 -3.87
N LYS A 91 15.51 11.77 -4.70
CA LYS A 91 14.49 11.62 -5.77
C LYS A 91 14.76 10.43 -6.69
N PHE A 92 16.03 10.02 -6.84
CA PHE A 92 16.45 8.90 -7.69
C PHE A 92 16.32 7.51 -7.06
N TYR A 93 16.09 7.42 -5.75
CA TYR A 93 16.00 6.15 -5.02
C TYR A 93 14.55 5.76 -4.69
N PHE A 94 13.64 6.73 -4.63
CA PHE A 94 12.21 6.48 -4.40
C PHE A 94 11.26 7.27 -5.31
N PRO A 95 11.38 7.23 -6.65
CA PRO A 95 10.29 7.68 -7.50
C PRO A 95 9.28 6.53 -7.66
N VAL A 96 8.09 6.67 -7.09
CA VAL A 96 6.90 6.18 -7.81
C VAL A 96 6.87 7.01 -9.08
N VAL A 97 7.24 6.40 -10.21
CA VAL A 97 7.43 7.11 -11.48
C VAL A 97 6.19 7.95 -11.77
N GLY A 98 6.34 9.28 -11.82
CA GLY A 98 5.29 10.20 -12.23
C GLY A 98 4.33 10.69 -11.13
N THR A 99 4.73 10.69 -9.85
CA THR A 99 3.90 11.29 -8.78
C THR A 99 4.69 12.35 -8.02
N GLU A 100 4.19 13.59 -8.01
CA GLU A 100 4.77 14.68 -7.21
C GLU A 100 4.38 14.53 -5.73
N PRO A 101 5.20 14.98 -4.75
CA PRO A 101 4.89 14.81 -3.32
C PRO A 101 3.48 15.25 -2.90
N LYS A 102 2.99 16.34 -3.50
CA LYS A 102 1.64 16.89 -3.28
C LYS A 102 0.51 15.96 -3.75
N GLU A 103 0.77 15.03 -4.67
CA GLU A 103 -0.23 14.14 -5.26
C GLU A 103 -0.50 12.92 -4.40
N TYR A 104 0.41 12.56 -3.48
CA TYR A 104 0.21 11.43 -2.57
C TYR A 104 -1.03 11.61 -1.68
N MET A 105 -1.28 12.81 -1.16
CA MET A 105 -2.48 13.09 -0.38
C MET A 105 -3.75 12.86 -1.22
N GLN A 106 -3.76 13.31 -2.48
CA GLN A 106 -4.90 13.13 -3.37
C GLN A 106 -5.17 11.65 -3.68
N ILE A 107 -4.14 10.83 -3.75
CA ILE A 107 -4.27 9.38 -3.94
C ILE A 107 -4.92 8.76 -2.68
N ALA A 108 -4.45 9.14 -1.49
CA ALA A 108 -5.00 8.66 -0.22
C ALA A 108 -6.49 9.02 -0.08
N GLU A 109 -6.85 10.29 -0.35
CA GLU A 109 -8.24 10.77 -0.31
C GLU A 109 -9.13 10.04 -1.31
N LYS A 110 -8.67 9.85 -2.56
CA LYS A 110 -9.43 9.11 -3.58
C LYS A 110 -9.68 7.67 -3.15
N ALA A 111 -8.68 6.99 -2.58
CA ALA A 111 -8.83 5.63 -2.09
C ALA A 111 -9.83 5.56 -0.92
N ALA A 112 -9.74 6.48 0.06
CA ALA A 112 -10.68 6.54 1.18
C ALA A 112 -12.11 6.82 0.71
N LEU A 113 -12.31 7.76 -0.22
CA LEU A 113 -13.62 8.06 -0.82
C LEU A 113 -14.18 6.86 -1.58
N PHE A 114 -13.35 6.14 -2.32
CA PHE A 114 -13.76 4.94 -3.03
C PHE A 114 -14.28 3.88 -2.05
N ILE A 115 -13.53 3.60 -0.97
CA ILE A 115 -13.97 2.65 0.07
C ILE A 115 -15.27 3.13 0.71
N LYS A 116 -15.38 4.42 1.06
CA LYS A 116 -16.59 4.98 1.68
C LYS A 116 -17.82 4.84 0.80
N LYS A 117 -17.64 5.00 -0.51
CA LYS A 117 -18.74 4.95 -1.48
C LYS A 117 -19.14 3.53 -1.83
N GLU A 118 -18.16 2.67 -2.12
CA GLU A 118 -18.41 1.36 -2.73
C GLU A 118 -18.41 0.23 -1.69
N LEU A 119 -17.71 0.38 -0.56
CA LEU A 119 -17.49 -0.71 0.40
C LEU A 119 -18.01 -0.42 1.81
N HIS A 120 -18.65 0.73 2.03
CA HIS A 120 -19.30 1.06 3.30
C HIS A 120 -20.80 1.24 3.11
N ASN A 121 -21.59 0.42 3.80
CA ASN A 121 -23.04 0.49 3.75
C ASN A 121 -23.56 1.50 4.77
N ALA A 122 -24.14 2.61 4.30
CA ALA A 122 -24.59 3.70 5.18
C ALA A 122 -25.77 3.34 6.09
N GLU A 123 -26.58 2.33 5.76
CA GLU A 123 -27.71 1.92 6.60
C GLU A 123 -27.27 1.06 7.77
N THR A 124 -26.31 0.15 7.53
CA THR A 124 -25.82 -0.80 8.53
C THR A 124 -24.53 -0.35 9.21
N GLN A 125 -23.87 0.69 8.67
CA GLN A 125 -22.53 1.18 9.04
C GLN A 125 -21.43 0.11 8.90
N ARG A 126 -21.66 -0.95 8.11
CA ARG A 126 -20.72 -2.06 7.95
C ARG A 126 -19.92 -1.97 6.66
N LEU A 127 -18.70 -2.51 6.73
CA LEU A 127 -17.82 -2.68 5.59
C LEU A 127 -18.08 -4.00 4.86
N ASN A 128 -17.89 -4.00 3.54
CA ASN A 128 -17.65 -5.17 2.73
C ASN A 128 -16.13 -5.38 2.58
N HIS A 129 -15.65 -6.62 2.58
CA HIS A 129 -14.21 -6.92 2.61
C HIS A 129 -13.46 -6.41 1.38
N SER A 130 -14.08 -6.48 0.19
CA SER A 130 -13.38 -6.21 -1.06
C SER A 130 -14.31 -5.80 -2.19
N PHE A 131 -13.77 -5.09 -3.18
CA PHE A 131 -14.45 -4.75 -4.43
C PHE A 131 -13.78 -5.47 -5.61
N ARG A 132 -14.59 -6.06 -6.49
CA ARG A 132 -14.18 -6.49 -7.83
C ARG A 132 -15.38 -6.46 -8.76
N ASN A 133 -15.46 -5.44 -9.62
CA ASN A 133 -16.66 -5.05 -10.40
C ASN A 133 -17.87 -4.62 -9.55
N SER A 134 -18.10 -5.27 -8.42
CA SER A 134 -19.07 -4.91 -7.40
C SER A 134 -18.53 -5.24 -6.00
N PRO A 135 -19.17 -4.71 -4.93
CA PRO A 135 -18.82 -5.06 -3.56
C PRO A 135 -19.00 -6.56 -3.31
N SER A 136 -18.05 -7.18 -2.61
CA SER A 136 -18.12 -8.59 -2.29
C SER A 136 -19.22 -8.87 -1.25
N LYS A 137 -19.78 -10.09 -1.29
CA LYS A 137 -20.74 -10.55 -0.26
C LYS A 137 -20.09 -10.82 1.09
N ALA A 138 -18.76 -10.89 1.15
CA ALA A 138 -18.04 -11.11 2.38
C ALA A 138 -18.09 -9.82 3.23
N PRO A 139 -18.56 -9.91 4.50
CA PRO A 139 -18.47 -8.78 5.41
C PRO A 139 -17.01 -8.44 5.71
N GLY A 140 -16.74 -7.20 6.12
CA GLY A 140 -15.42 -6.79 6.57
C GLY A 140 -14.98 -7.58 7.80
N PHE A 141 -13.69 -7.88 7.84
CA PHE A 141 -13.01 -8.51 8.98
C PHE A 141 -12.41 -7.46 9.90
N LEU A 142 -11.97 -7.86 11.10
CA LEU A 142 -11.33 -6.95 12.04
C LEU A 142 -10.21 -6.13 11.40
N ASP A 143 -9.35 -6.77 10.61
CA ASP A 143 -8.22 -6.10 9.94
C ASP A 143 -8.67 -5.03 8.93
N ASP A 144 -9.84 -5.21 8.30
CA ASP A 144 -10.39 -4.21 7.37
C ASP A 144 -10.77 -2.92 8.11
N TYR A 145 -11.38 -3.05 9.30
CA TYR A 145 -11.68 -1.90 10.14
C TYR A 145 -10.40 -1.30 10.71
N ALA A 146 -9.55 -2.11 11.35
CA ALA A 146 -8.37 -1.63 12.06
C ALA A 146 -7.41 -0.85 11.15
N PHE A 147 -7.11 -1.39 9.97
CA PHE A 147 -6.19 -0.72 9.04
C PHE A 147 -6.84 0.47 8.32
N LEU A 148 -8.14 0.42 8.04
CA LEU A 148 -8.83 1.58 7.48
C LEU A 148 -8.91 2.72 8.51
N ILE A 149 -9.27 2.43 9.76
CA ILE A 149 -9.30 3.42 10.85
C ILE A 149 -7.92 4.05 11.00
N SER A 150 -6.85 3.25 11.08
CA SER A 150 -5.48 3.75 11.13
C SER A 150 -5.14 4.66 9.95
N GLY A 151 -5.49 4.24 8.72
CA GLY A 151 -5.30 5.05 7.52
C GLY A 151 -6.08 6.38 7.56
N LEU A 152 -7.31 6.38 8.06
CA LEU A 152 -8.13 7.59 8.20
C LEU A 152 -7.58 8.56 9.25
N LEU A 153 -7.02 8.04 10.35
CA LEU A 153 -6.34 8.85 11.36
C LEU A 153 -5.09 9.52 10.79
N ASP A 154 -4.26 8.79 10.04
CA ASP A 154 -3.11 9.37 9.34
C ASP A 154 -3.56 10.41 8.29
N LEU A 155 -4.64 10.13 7.55
CA LEU A 155 -5.17 11.05 6.56
C LEU A 155 -5.67 12.35 7.23
N TYR A 156 -6.27 12.25 8.41
CA TYR A 156 -6.57 13.42 9.25
C TYR A 156 -5.31 14.13 9.75
N GLU A 157 -4.34 13.40 10.31
CA GLU A 157 -3.13 13.98 10.89
C GLU A 157 -2.31 14.78 9.85
N PHE A 158 -2.15 14.22 8.65
CA PHE A 158 -1.36 14.85 7.60
C PHE A 158 -2.18 15.75 6.66
N GLY A 159 -3.49 15.52 6.51
CA GLY A 159 -4.37 16.27 5.59
C GLY A 159 -5.24 17.34 6.26
N GLY A 160 -5.56 17.17 7.55
CA GLY A 160 -6.38 18.11 8.34
C GLY A 160 -7.89 18.03 8.12
N GLY A 161 -8.38 17.09 7.30
CA GLY A 161 -9.82 16.96 7.02
C GLY A 161 -10.59 16.31 8.18
N ILE A 162 -11.36 17.09 8.95
CA ILE A 162 -12.08 16.61 10.14
C ILE A 162 -13.07 15.46 9.84
N ASN A 163 -13.61 15.41 8.62
CA ASN A 163 -14.51 14.34 8.19
C ASN A 163 -13.86 12.95 8.25
N TRP A 164 -12.53 12.87 8.15
CA TRP A 164 -11.78 11.61 8.23
C TRP A 164 -11.70 11.10 9.65
N LEU A 165 -11.43 11.99 10.60
CA LEU A 165 -11.47 11.67 12.03
C LEU A 165 -12.88 11.24 12.46
N GLN A 166 -13.91 11.96 12.02
CA GLN A 166 -15.29 11.61 12.31
C GLN A 166 -15.64 10.21 11.82
N TRP A 167 -15.25 9.87 10.59
CA TRP A 167 -15.53 8.55 10.03
C TRP A 167 -14.70 7.44 10.70
N ALA A 168 -13.46 7.73 11.12
CA ALA A 168 -12.66 6.79 11.91
C ALA A 168 -13.34 6.44 13.25
N ILE A 169 -13.93 7.42 13.93
CA ILE A 169 -14.68 7.22 15.18
C ILE A 169 -15.92 6.34 14.95
N GLU A 170 -16.68 6.60 13.88
CA GLU A 170 -17.86 5.81 13.50
C GLU A 170 -17.49 4.34 13.22
N LEU A 171 -16.41 4.12 12.46
CA LEU A 171 -15.90 2.79 12.16
C LEU A 171 -15.35 2.09 13.40
N GLN A 172 -14.70 2.80 14.31
CA GLN A 172 -14.24 2.25 15.59
C GLN A 172 -15.43 1.75 16.42
N GLY A 173 -16.50 2.55 16.53
CA GLY A 173 -17.71 2.13 17.24
C GLY A 173 -18.33 0.87 16.65
N THR A 174 -18.31 0.74 15.32
CA THR A 174 -18.80 -0.45 14.62
C THR A 174 -17.86 -1.64 14.83
N GLN A 175 -16.54 -1.43 14.78
CA GLN A 175 -15.53 -2.46 15.05
C GLN A 175 -15.73 -3.05 16.46
N ASP A 176 -15.90 -2.20 17.46
CA ASP A 176 -16.09 -2.63 18.85
C ASP A 176 -17.39 -3.42 19.00
N ALA A 177 -18.48 -2.93 18.42
CA ALA A 177 -19.77 -3.62 18.46
C ALA A 177 -19.74 -5.00 17.77
N LEU A 178 -18.92 -5.16 16.73
CA LEU A 178 -18.84 -6.41 15.95
C LEU A 178 -17.86 -7.42 16.54
N PHE A 179 -16.71 -6.95 17.01
CA PHE A 179 -15.53 -7.80 17.20
C PHE A 179 -15.02 -7.83 18.64
N LEU A 180 -15.35 -6.87 19.51
CA LEU A 180 -14.85 -6.86 20.89
C LEU A 180 -15.37 -8.09 21.66
N ASP A 181 -14.47 -8.82 22.30
CA ASP A 181 -14.80 -9.88 23.23
C ASP A 181 -15.03 -9.28 24.63
N GLY A 182 -16.29 -9.29 25.06
CA GLY A 182 -16.68 -8.74 26.36
C GLY A 182 -16.28 -9.60 27.55
N ASP A 183 -15.99 -10.89 27.33
CA ASP A 183 -15.67 -11.84 28.41
C ASP A 183 -14.17 -12.13 28.49
N GLY A 184 -13.55 -12.43 27.34
CA GLY A 184 -12.13 -12.79 27.24
C GLY A 184 -11.18 -11.61 27.05
N GLY A 185 -11.71 -10.44 26.69
CA GLY A 185 -10.93 -9.29 26.24
C GLY A 185 -10.33 -9.49 24.84
N GLY A 186 -9.92 -8.39 24.19
CA GLY A 186 -9.42 -8.42 22.82
C GLY A 186 -10.54 -8.44 21.77
N TYR A 187 -10.20 -8.82 20.53
CA TYR A 187 -11.12 -8.76 19.40
C TYR A 187 -11.10 -10.06 18.59
N PHE A 188 -12.27 -10.54 18.15
CA PHE A 188 -12.41 -11.61 17.18
C PHE A 188 -12.08 -11.12 15.77
N ASN A 189 -11.48 -11.98 14.93
CA ASN A 189 -11.15 -11.59 13.56
C ASN A 189 -12.37 -11.51 12.62
N ASN A 190 -13.45 -12.25 12.92
CA ASN A 190 -14.66 -12.26 12.12
C ASN A 190 -15.92 -12.24 13.00
N THR A 191 -17.06 -11.92 12.40
CA THR A 191 -18.35 -11.87 13.10
C THR A 191 -19.00 -13.25 13.27
N CYS A 192 -18.38 -14.33 12.77
CA CYS A 192 -18.86 -15.69 13.00
C CYS A 192 -18.49 -16.10 14.43
N ARG A 193 -19.29 -15.64 15.39
CA ARG A 193 -19.38 -16.28 16.70
C ARG A 193 -19.96 -17.66 16.44
N TRP A 194 -19.14 -18.70 16.44
CA TRP A 194 -19.64 -20.07 16.52
C TRP A 194 -20.39 -20.17 17.83
N ILE A 195 -21.71 -19.97 17.78
CA ILE A 195 -22.62 -20.36 18.82
C ILE A 195 -22.49 -21.89 18.88
N PHE A 196 -21.62 -22.39 19.77
CA PHE A 196 -21.82 -23.70 20.36
C PHE A 196 -23.07 -23.61 21.24
N GLN A 197 -24.24 -23.52 20.60
CA GLN A 197 -25.47 -23.95 21.23
C GLN A 197 -25.28 -25.45 21.36
N PHE A 198 -24.97 -25.87 22.59
CA PHE A 198 -25.20 -27.22 23.05
C PHE A 198 -26.59 -27.64 22.55
N PHE A 199 -26.64 -28.46 21.51
CA PHE A 199 -27.77 -29.36 21.32
C PHE A 199 -27.68 -30.36 22.46
N SER A 200 -28.32 -30.04 23.59
CA SER A 200 -28.83 -31.08 24.48
C SER A 200 -30.05 -31.69 23.81
N VAL A 201 -29.86 -32.87 23.25
CA VAL A 201 -30.92 -33.88 23.10
C VAL A 201 -30.49 -35.06 23.95
#